data_AF-A0A916XXC8-F1
#
_entry.id   AF-A0A916XXC8-F1
#
_cell.length_a   1.000
_cell.length_b   1.000
_cell.length_c   1.000
_cell.angle_alpha   90.00
_cell.angle_beta   90.00
_cell.angle_gamma   90.00
#
_symmetry.space_group_name_H-M   'P 1'
#
loop_
_entity.id
_entity.type
_entity.pdbx_description
1 polymer ?
#
loop_
_entity_poly.entity_id
_entity_poly.type
_entity_poly.pdbx_seq_one_letter_code
_entity_poly.pdbx_strand_id
1 'polypeptide(L)' 'MARYLIVGAHGGIGEALARRLAREGHDLVLTGRQADAIEAWPANSGLRRSSAMR' A
#
# COMPACT_ATOMS: atom_id res chain seq x y z
N MET A 1 9.70 13.26 4.59
CA MET A 1 8.41 12.64 4.23
C MET A 1 8.31 12.60 2.71
N ALA A 2 7.99 11.44 2.12
CA ALA A 2 7.91 11.23 0.67
C ALA A 2 6.71 10.35 0.32
N ARG A 3 6.37 10.28 -0.97
CA ARG A 3 5.27 9.44 -1.49
C ARG A 3 5.83 8.27 -2.32
N TYR A 4 5.30 7.07 -2.07
CA TYR A 4 5.71 5.84 -2.75
C TYR A 4 4.54 5.16 -3.45
N LEU A 5 4.76 4.72 -4.70
CA LEU A 5 3.87 3.81 -5.42
C LEU A 5 4.42 2.39 -5.32
N ILE A 6 3.65 1.47 -4.74
CA ILE A 6 4.03 0.07 -4.56
C ILE A 6 3.14 -0.79 -5.44
N VAL A 7 3.76 -1.43 -6.44
CA VAL A 7 3.10 -2.39 -7.34
C VAL A 7 3.30 -3.79 -6.79
N GLY A 8 2.23 -4.58 -6.72
CA GLY A 8 2.26 -5.87 -6.03
C GLY A 8 2.31 -5.70 -4.51
N ALA A 9 1.58 -4.71 -3.99
CA ALA A 9 1.55 -4.36 -2.57
C ALA A 9 0.89 -5.41 -1.66
N HIS A 10 0.31 -6.47 -2.25
CA HIS A 10 -0.34 -7.55 -1.51
C HIS A 10 0.45 -8.85 -1.62
N GLY A 11 0.81 -9.43 -0.48
CA GLY A 11 1.60 -10.65 -0.37
C GLY A 11 3.11 -10.43 -0.42
N GLY A 12 3.84 -11.22 0.36
CA GLY A 12 5.31 -11.28 0.33
C GLY A 12 6.01 -9.95 0.58
N ILE A 13 6.94 -9.60 -0.31
CA ILE A 13 7.86 -8.45 -0.14
C ILE A 13 7.12 -7.11 -0.24
N GLY A 14 6.15 -6.99 -1.14
CA GLY A 14 5.42 -5.73 -1.34
C GLY A 14 4.67 -5.29 -0.10
N GLU A 15 4.04 -6.25 0.60
CA GLU A 15 3.35 -5.99 1.86
C GLU A 15 4.32 -5.61 2.99
N ALA A 16 5.43 -6.35 3.12
CA ALA A 16 6.44 -6.07 4.14
C ALA A 16 7.07 -4.68 3.96
N LEU A 17 7.39 -4.31 2.71
CA LEU A 17 7.92 -2.99 2.36
C LEU A 17 6.90 -1.88 2.66
N ALA A 18 5.65 -2.06 2.24
CA ALA A 18 4.58 -1.10 2.51
C ALA A 18 4.41 -0.88 4.01
N ARG A 19 4.49 -1.95 4.83
CA ARG A 19 4.31 -1.86 6.30
C ARG A 19 5.45 -1.07 6.93
N ARG A 20 6.67 -1.28 6.44
CA ARG A 20 7.84 -0.52 6.89
C ARG A 20 7.71 0.96 6.57
N LEU A 21 7.44 1.31 5.31
CA LEU A 21 7.33 2.71 4.89
C LEU A 21 6.16 3.44 5.57
N ALA A 22 5.04 2.73 5.81
CA ALA A 22 3.91 3.25 6.57
C ALA A 22 4.29 3.59 8.02
N ARG A 23 5.08 2.73 8.68
CA ARG A 23 5.59 2.99 10.05
C ARG A 23 6.57 4.16 10.11
N GLU A 24 7.30 4.41 9.02
CA GLU A 24 8.20 5.56 8.88
C GLU A 24 7.44 6.86 8.55
N GLY A 25 6.10 6.83 8.43
CA GLY A 25 5.25 8.00 8.24
C GLY A 25 5.17 8.49 6.79
N HIS A 26 5.46 7.62 5.82
CA HIS A 26 5.36 7.94 4.41
C HIS A 26 3.93 7.80 3.86
N ASP A 27 3.64 8.56 2.81
CA ASP A 27 2.40 8.45 2.03
C ASP A 27 2.56 7.32 1.00
N LEU A 28 1.58 6.42 0.96
CA LEU A 28 1.63 5.21 0.14
C LEU A 28 0.45 5.15 -0.81
N VAL A 29 0.76 4.79 -2.05
CA VAL A 29 -0.20 4.35 -3.07
C VAL A 29 0.07 2.88 -3.34
N LEU A 30 -0.90 2.02 -3.02
CA LEU A 30 -0.76 0.56 -3.12
C LEU A 30 -1.57 0.03 -4.30
N THR A 31 -0.96 -0.82 -5.13
CA THR A 31 -1.64 -1.48 -6.26
C THR A 31 -1.36 -3.00 -6.28
N GLY A 32 -2.30 -3.77 -6.82
CA GLY A 32 -2.23 -5.23 -6.88
C GLY A 32 -3.50 -5.83 -7.47
N ARG A 33 -3.45 -7.12 -7.82
CA ARG A 33 -4.55 -7.85 -8.49
C ARG A 33 -5.72 -8.18 -7.56
N GLN A 34 -5.51 -8.18 -6.24
CA GLN A 34 -6.54 -8.47 -5.24
C GLN A 34 -6.94 -7.17 -4.56
N ALA A 35 -7.96 -6.51 -5.11
CA ALA A 35 -8.44 -5.22 -4.63
C ALA A 35 -8.90 -5.29 -3.16
N ASP A 36 -9.67 -6.31 -2.80
CA ASP A 36 -10.23 -6.49 -1.45
C ASP A 36 -9.14 -6.52 -0.36
N ALA A 37 -8.00 -7.13 -0.67
CA ALA A 37 -6.90 -7.25 0.27
C ALA A 37 -6.09 -5.95 0.43
N ILE A 38 -6.12 -5.07 -0.59
CA ILE A 38 -5.59 -3.70 -0.50
C ILE A 38 -6.57 -2.78 0.24
N GLU A 39 -7.87 -3.02 0.12
CA GLU A 39 -8.88 -2.26 0.87
C GLU A 39 -8.85 -2.56 2.37
N ALA A 40 -8.59 -3.81 2.76
CA ALA A 40 -8.45 -4.25 4.15
C ALA A 40 -7.22 -3.68 4.88
N TRP A 41 -6.32 -2.97 4.19
CA TRP A 41 -5.17 -2.33 4.83
C TRP A 41 -5.60 -1.27 5.86
N PRO A 42 -4.96 -1.20 7.04
CA PRO A 42 -5.34 -0.27 8.08
C PRO A 42 -5.24 1.18 7.61
N ALA A 43 -6.30 1.96 7.83
CA ALA A 43 -6.30 3.38 7.52
C ALA A 43 -5.36 4.11 8.49
N ASN A 44 -4.20 4.53 8.01
CA ASN A 44 -3.36 5.49 8.70
C ASN A 44 -3.40 6.84 7.97
N SER A 45 -3.02 7.90 8.67
CA SER A 45 -2.96 9.25 8.14
C SER A 45 -1.92 9.32 7.01
N GLY A 46 -2.39 9.26 5.76
CA GLY A 46 -1.55 9.33 4.56
C GLY A 46 -1.71 8.16 3.59
N LEU A 47 -2.46 7.09 3.92
CA LEU A 47 -2.69 6.00 2.96
C LEU A 47 -3.75 6.37 1.93
N ARG A 48 -3.35 6.44 0.65
CA ARG A 48 -4.29 6.49 -0.48
C ARG A 48 -4.33 5.12 -1.17
N ARG A 49 -5.49 4.48 -1.09
CA ARG A 49 -5.74 3.21 -1.75
C ARG A 49 -6.20 3.48 -3.18
N SER A 50 -5.56 2.86 -4.16
CA SER A 50 -6.01 2.88 -5.55
C SER A 50 -5.99 1.47 -6.09
N SER A 51 -7.16 0.84 -6.19
CA SER A 51 -7.33 -0.43 -6.88
C SER A 51 -7.32 -0.17 -8.38
N ALA A 52 -6.13 -0.12 -8.98
CA ALA A 52 -5.97 -0.03 -10.42
C ALA A 52 -5.23 -1.27 -10.93
N MET A 53 -6.00 -2.30 -11.30
CA MET A 53 -6.02 -2.91 -12.63
C MET A 53 -7.03 -4.07 -12.58
N ARG A 54 -8.11 -3.96 -13.37
CA ARG A 54 -8.93 -5.11 -13.73
C ARG A 54 -8.09 -6.11 -14.53
#